data_AF-A0A2E9KP33-F1
#
_entry.id   AF-A0A2E9KP33-F1
#
_cell.length_a   1.000
_cell.length_b   1.000
_cell.length_c   1.000
_cell.angle_alpha   90.00
_cell.angle_beta   90.00
_cell.angle_gamma   90.00
#
_symmetry.space_group_name_H-M   'P 1'
#
loop_
_entity.id
_entity.type
_entity.pdbx_description
1 polymer ?
#
loop_
_entity_poly.entity_id
_entity_poly.type
_entity_poly.pdbx_seq_one_letter_code
_entity_poly.pdbx_strand_id
1 'polypeptide(L)'
;MVPFLASPVAGEWSEDTWLENIIGPERLENGDEFGCHGYEGASISEDIWIIDECKKYLMKGTNASRWGAPPISFGVPGQIIDQYTASQLISSGFLIVGDSLEEAPEGLILAKRNGASLEKGVADKSLIESADEDSLTSIYWRARIDDLRVREDKDFMSWLEEQDIWFTTWGEWNMHQISSENTSVTTDGSELYSVSESSDLWQVPGTSLILFDSEISGVFNSGGEPFPVISPYTKKLESGWREVEGGILLTQSPGTTITIKLNEYPESVSIQPVTTFNGLRNAVTIVGHHTTNLFHWSSDFQESPLTFTWLIERPSEEEIDWTLPIIAVATLIAVPVAVKRAIESDSSDN
;
A
#
# COMPACT_ATOMS: atom_id res chain seq x y z
N MET A 1 35.58 -19.90 38.65
CA MET A 1 34.43 -19.01 38.43
C MET A 1 34.54 -18.53 37.00
N VAL A 2 33.72 -19.09 36.11
CA VAL A 2 33.71 -18.78 34.67
C VAL A 2 32.86 -17.52 34.49
N PRO A 3 33.27 -16.52 33.69
CA PRO A 3 32.42 -15.37 33.41
C PRO A 3 31.20 -15.83 32.60
N PHE A 4 30.02 -15.40 33.02
CA PHE A 4 28.84 -15.43 32.17
C PHE A 4 29.15 -14.61 30.91
N LEU A 5 29.25 -15.29 29.77
CA LEU A 5 29.05 -14.64 28.48
C LEU A 5 27.56 -14.30 28.41
N ALA A 6 27.23 -13.02 28.42
CA ALA A 6 25.89 -12.56 28.08
C ALA A 6 25.58 -12.96 26.63
N SER A 7 24.36 -13.44 26.40
CA SER A 7 23.82 -13.65 25.06
C SER A 7 23.94 -12.37 24.22
N PRO A 8 24.07 -12.46 22.88
CA PRO A 8 23.93 -11.28 22.05
C PRO A 8 22.54 -10.69 22.31
N VAL A 9 22.50 -9.41 22.67
CA VAL A 9 21.26 -8.63 22.76
C VAL A 9 20.71 -8.57 21.34
N ALA A 10 19.61 -9.25 21.08
CA ALA A 10 18.76 -8.90 19.94
C ALA A 10 18.24 -7.49 20.22
N GLY A 11 18.44 -6.55 19.28
CA GLY A 11 18.02 -5.16 19.45
C GLY A 11 16.54 -5.08 19.82
N GLU A 12 16.18 -4.18 20.73
CA GLU A 12 14.78 -3.85 20.97
C GLU A 12 14.25 -3.07 19.75
N TRP A 13 12.96 -3.21 19.40
CA TRP A 13 12.33 -2.51 18.26
C TRP A 13 11.24 -1.56 18.77
N SER A 14 11.17 -0.37 18.18
CA SER A 14 10.23 0.68 18.59
C SER A 14 8.90 0.63 17.84
N GLU A 15 7.95 1.51 18.20
CA GLU A 15 6.64 1.64 17.56
C GLU A 15 6.58 2.94 16.75
N ASP A 16 6.16 2.87 15.49
CA ASP A 16 5.71 4.03 14.72
C ASP A 16 4.29 4.46 15.12
N THR A 17 4.22 5.49 15.95
CA THR A 17 2.94 6.04 16.39
C THR A 17 2.12 6.68 15.26
N TRP A 18 2.73 7.06 14.13
CA TRP A 18 2.00 7.70 13.03
C TRP A 18 1.14 6.75 12.21
N LEU A 19 1.39 5.44 12.33
CA LEU A 19 0.53 4.42 11.73
C LEU A 19 -0.86 4.38 12.37
N GLU A 20 -0.93 4.58 13.69
CA GLU A 20 -2.16 4.61 14.49
C GLU A 20 -2.86 5.97 14.47
N ASN A 21 -2.08 7.03 14.37
CA ASN A 21 -2.54 8.40 14.53
C ASN A 21 -2.70 9.09 13.18
N ILE A 22 -3.52 10.15 13.12
CA ILE A 22 -3.76 11.13 12.03
C ILE A 22 -3.33 10.67 10.61
N ILE A 23 -2.02 10.58 10.35
CA ILE A 23 -1.45 10.20 9.06
C ILE A 23 -1.92 8.82 8.58
N GLY A 24 -1.83 7.77 9.40
CA GLY A 24 -2.28 6.43 9.01
C GLY A 24 -3.74 6.40 8.54
N PRO A 25 -4.69 6.91 9.35
CA PRO A 25 -6.09 7.08 8.95
C PRO A 25 -6.31 7.93 7.69
N GLU A 26 -5.64 9.08 7.56
CA GLU A 26 -5.76 9.95 6.38
C GLU A 26 -5.29 9.24 5.10
N ARG A 27 -4.17 8.51 5.18
CA ARG A 27 -3.65 7.71 4.05
C ARG A 27 -4.59 6.55 3.71
N LEU A 28 -5.21 5.89 4.70
CA LEU A 28 -6.22 4.86 4.42
C LEU A 28 -7.46 5.41 3.74
N GLU A 29 -7.95 6.57 4.17
CA GLU A 29 -9.08 7.25 3.53
C GLU A 29 -8.74 7.65 2.09
N ASN A 30 -7.49 8.05 1.84
CA ASN A 30 -6.96 8.30 0.50
C ASN A 30 -6.94 7.04 -0.39
N GLY A 31 -7.02 5.84 0.19
CA GLY A 31 -6.98 4.56 -0.53
C GLY A 31 -5.61 3.87 -0.49
N ASP A 32 -4.73 4.28 0.41
CA ASP A 32 -3.44 3.62 0.59
C ASP A 32 -3.61 2.24 1.26
N GLU A 33 -2.56 1.44 1.10
CA GLU A 33 -2.38 0.12 1.69
C GLU A 33 -1.14 0.11 2.59
N PHE A 34 -1.25 -0.60 3.72
CA PHE A 34 -0.13 -0.93 4.59
C PHE A 34 0.21 -2.42 4.45
N GLY A 35 1.33 -2.69 3.79
CA GLY A 35 1.95 -4.00 3.69
C GLY A 35 3.08 -4.18 4.70
N CYS A 36 3.54 -5.41 4.88
CA CYS A 36 4.67 -5.73 5.75
C CYS A 36 6.00 -5.64 5.00
N HIS A 37 7.08 -5.25 5.69
CA HIS A 37 8.46 -5.35 5.20
C HIS A 37 9.41 -6.03 6.20
N GLY A 38 8.86 -6.57 7.29
CA GLY A 38 9.66 -7.16 8.37
C GLY A 38 10.14 -6.13 9.37
N TYR A 39 11.27 -6.43 10.03
CA TYR A 39 11.83 -5.65 11.12
C TYR A 39 13.20 -5.14 10.69
N GLU A 40 13.51 -3.89 11.02
CA GLU A 40 14.76 -3.26 10.61
C GLU A 40 15.96 -4.06 11.13
N GLY A 41 16.91 -4.32 10.24
CA GLY A 41 18.14 -5.06 10.54
C GLY A 41 17.96 -6.58 10.65
N ALA A 42 16.76 -7.12 10.43
CA ALA A 42 16.48 -8.54 10.57
C ALA A 42 16.10 -9.22 9.25
N SER A 43 16.47 -10.49 9.10
CA SER A 43 16.22 -11.26 7.88
C SER A 43 15.06 -12.24 8.08
N ILE A 44 14.04 -12.17 7.23
CA ILE A 44 12.88 -13.07 7.30
C ILE A 44 13.22 -14.54 6.97
N SER A 45 14.36 -14.80 6.33
CA SER A 45 14.82 -16.17 6.04
C SER A 45 15.58 -16.80 7.22
N GLU A 46 16.10 -15.98 8.14
CA GLU A 46 16.77 -16.43 9.36
C GLU A 46 15.80 -16.42 10.54
N ASP A 47 15.03 -15.34 10.65
CA ASP A 47 14.06 -15.05 11.70
C ASP A 47 12.62 -15.12 11.16
N ILE A 48 12.21 -16.33 10.74
CA ILE A 48 10.86 -16.58 10.17
C ILE A 48 9.71 -16.02 11.01
N TRP A 49 9.87 -15.97 12.33
CA TRP A 49 8.86 -15.47 13.26
C TRP A 49 8.48 -13.99 13.00
N ILE A 50 9.36 -13.22 12.34
CA ILE A 50 9.13 -11.82 11.96
C ILE A 50 7.94 -11.66 11.02
N ILE A 51 7.64 -12.66 10.19
CA ILE A 51 6.52 -12.60 9.25
C ILE A 51 5.20 -12.40 10.01
N ASP A 52 4.98 -13.20 11.05
CA ASP A 52 3.76 -13.14 11.88
C ASP A 52 3.79 -11.92 12.84
N GLU A 53 4.96 -11.58 13.39
CA GLU A 53 5.09 -10.41 14.26
C GLU A 53 4.93 -9.07 13.50
N CYS A 54 5.33 -8.99 12.24
CA CYS A 54 5.03 -7.82 11.41
C CYS A 54 3.53 -7.67 11.18
N LYS A 55 2.83 -8.76 10.86
CA LYS A 55 1.37 -8.74 10.71
C LYS A 55 0.69 -8.26 11.99
N LYS A 56 1.08 -8.81 13.15
CA LYS A 56 0.55 -8.40 14.46
C LYS A 56 0.83 -6.93 14.75
N TYR A 57 2.02 -6.46 14.42
CA TYR A 57 2.41 -5.05 14.59
C TYR A 57 1.49 -4.13 13.78
N LEU A 58 1.30 -4.41 12.48
CA LEU A 58 0.37 -3.65 11.63
C LEU A 58 -1.06 -3.69 12.17
N MET A 59 -1.58 -4.88 12.45
CA MET A 59 -2.97 -5.07 12.90
C MET A 59 -3.25 -4.48 14.29
N LYS A 60 -2.23 -4.29 15.12
CA LYS A 60 -2.37 -3.55 16.38
C LYS A 60 -2.59 -2.07 16.10
N GLY A 61 -1.94 -1.53 15.07
CA GLY A 61 -1.92 -0.11 14.80
C GLY A 61 -3.06 0.38 13.90
N THR A 62 -3.37 -0.37 12.83
CA THR A 62 -4.33 0.10 11.83
C THR A 62 -4.87 -1.04 10.97
N ASN A 63 -5.88 -0.74 10.17
CA ASN A 63 -6.30 -1.64 9.09
C ASN A 63 -5.30 -1.56 7.94
N ALA A 64 -5.00 -2.69 7.31
CA ALA A 64 -4.10 -2.69 6.17
C ALA A 64 -4.65 -1.96 4.94
N SER A 65 -5.97 -1.87 4.80
CA SER A 65 -6.63 -1.11 3.74
C SER A 65 -8.03 -0.67 4.20
N ARG A 66 -8.62 0.32 3.52
CA ARG A 66 -10.06 0.61 3.65
C ARG A 66 -10.94 -0.60 3.28
N TRP A 67 -10.39 -1.56 2.54
CA TRP A 67 -11.08 -2.77 2.10
C TRP A 67 -10.98 -3.95 3.06
N GLY A 68 -10.06 -3.93 4.02
CA GLY A 68 -9.89 -5.01 4.96
C GLY A 68 -8.76 -4.78 5.97
N ALA A 69 -8.93 -5.40 7.14
CA ALA A 69 -8.02 -5.24 8.26
C ALA A 69 -6.67 -5.98 8.12
N PRO A 70 -6.61 -7.29 7.78
CA PRO A 70 -5.35 -8.00 7.76
C PRO A 70 -4.50 -7.59 6.54
N PRO A 71 -3.18 -7.39 6.70
CA PRO A 71 -2.28 -7.14 5.56
C PRO A 71 -2.17 -8.38 4.69
N ILE A 72 -2.19 -8.18 3.38
CA ILE A 72 -2.05 -9.25 2.37
C ILE A 72 -0.76 -9.13 1.54
N SER A 73 -0.05 -8.02 1.66
CA SER A 73 1.19 -7.73 0.92
C SER A 73 2.42 -7.79 1.82
N PHE A 74 3.51 -8.35 1.30
CA PHE A 74 4.81 -8.42 1.96
C PHE A 74 5.95 -8.01 1.01
N GLY A 75 6.68 -6.96 1.34
CA GLY A 75 7.91 -6.57 0.67
C GLY A 75 9.08 -7.43 1.12
N VAL A 76 9.76 -8.07 0.17
CA VAL A 76 10.86 -8.99 0.50
C VAL A 76 12.18 -8.34 0.09
N PRO A 77 13.08 -8.06 1.06
CA PRO A 77 14.35 -7.39 0.79
C PRO A 77 15.35 -8.24 0.00
N GLY A 78 15.07 -9.54 -0.19
CA GLY A 78 15.89 -10.47 -0.97
C GLY A 78 15.36 -10.73 -2.38
N GLN A 79 16.21 -11.32 -3.23
CA GLN A 79 15.85 -11.68 -4.61
C GLN A 79 15.16 -13.04 -4.72
N ILE A 80 15.30 -13.89 -3.70
CA ILE A 80 14.81 -15.27 -3.70
C ILE A 80 14.20 -15.56 -2.32
N ILE A 81 13.10 -16.32 -2.33
CA ILE A 81 12.46 -16.88 -1.13
C ILE A 81 12.57 -18.40 -1.22
N ASP A 82 13.07 -19.04 -0.18
CA ASP A 82 13.04 -20.49 -0.08
C ASP A 82 11.63 -21.01 0.23
N GLN A 83 11.37 -22.29 -0.04
CA GLN A 83 10.03 -22.87 0.11
C GLN A 83 9.51 -22.82 1.55
N TYR A 84 10.38 -22.89 2.56
CA TYR A 84 9.96 -22.80 3.96
C TYR A 84 9.46 -21.39 4.26
N THR A 85 10.23 -20.36 3.93
CA THR A 85 9.81 -18.96 4.06
C THR A 85 8.51 -18.65 3.29
N ALA A 86 8.38 -19.16 2.06
CA ALA A 86 7.16 -19.03 1.26
C ALA A 86 5.93 -19.65 1.95
N SER A 87 6.08 -20.86 2.51
CA SER A 87 5.00 -21.52 3.24
C SER A 87 4.56 -20.73 4.47
N GLN A 88 5.49 -20.05 5.13
CA GLN A 88 5.22 -19.23 6.30
C GLN A 88 4.47 -17.95 5.93
N LEU A 89 4.85 -17.28 4.83
CA LEU A 89 4.12 -16.14 4.27
C LEU A 89 2.66 -16.51 3.97
N ILE A 90 2.44 -17.60 3.23
CA ILE A 90 1.11 -18.10 2.88
C ILE A 90 0.30 -18.44 4.15
N SER A 91 0.90 -19.19 5.08
CA SER A 91 0.21 -19.58 6.33
C SER A 91 -0.13 -18.41 7.23
N SER A 92 0.64 -17.31 7.13
CA SER A 92 0.37 -16.05 7.83
C SER A 92 -0.70 -15.21 7.13
N GLY A 93 -1.17 -15.62 5.95
CA GLY A 93 -2.24 -14.97 5.19
C GLY A 93 -1.75 -13.91 4.20
N PHE A 94 -0.44 -13.85 3.91
CA PHE A 94 0.08 -13.02 2.83
C PHE A 94 -0.20 -13.70 1.48
N LEU A 95 -0.58 -12.89 0.51
CA LEU A 95 -0.94 -13.32 -0.85
C LEU A 95 -0.01 -12.70 -1.88
N ILE A 96 0.49 -11.50 -1.61
CA ILE A 96 1.27 -10.72 -2.54
C ILE A 96 2.66 -10.52 -1.96
N VAL A 97 3.68 -10.78 -2.76
CA VAL A 97 5.08 -10.50 -2.44
C VAL A 97 5.71 -9.63 -3.51
N GLY A 98 6.64 -8.77 -3.13
CA GLY A 98 7.31 -7.89 -4.09
C GLY A 98 8.63 -7.37 -3.55
N ASP A 99 8.97 -6.15 -4.00
CA ASP A 99 10.27 -5.49 -3.82
C ASP A 99 11.35 -6.02 -4.77
N SER A 100 12.34 -6.75 -4.26
CA SER A 100 13.53 -7.14 -5.02
C SER A 100 13.42 -8.52 -5.66
N LEU A 101 12.27 -9.18 -5.51
CA LEU A 101 12.00 -10.51 -6.05
C LEU A 101 11.87 -10.50 -7.57
N GLU A 102 12.56 -11.43 -8.22
CA GLU A 102 12.43 -11.66 -9.66
C GLU A 102 11.23 -12.58 -9.99
N GLU A 103 10.96 -13.56 -9.12
CA GLU A 103 9.89 -14.54 -9.26
C GLU A 103 9.20 -14.77 -7.90
N ALA A 104 7.88 -14.98 -7.94
CA ALA A 104 7.14 -15.39 -6.74
C ALA A 104 7.08 -16.92 -6.64
N PRO A 105 7.26 -17.50 -5.45
CA PRO A 105 6.95 -18.91 -5.19
C PRO A 105 5.48 -19.24 -5.50
N GLU A 106 5.20 -20.50 -5.82
CA GLU A 106 3.83 -20.98 -6.04
C GLU A 106 2.91 -20.65 -4.86
N GLY A 107 1.71 -20.15 -5.17
CA GLY A 107 0.72 -19.72 -4.19
C GLY A 107 0.84 -18.26 -3.74
N LEU A 108 1.87 -17.54 -4.20
CA LEU A 108 2.02 -16.10 -4.00
C LEU A 108 1.98 -15.36 -5.33
N ILE A 109 1.53 -14.11 -5.28
CA ILE A 109 1.43 -13.21 -6.42
C ILE A 109 2.62 -12.26 -6.39
N LEU A 110 3.35 -12.14 -7.50
CA LEU A 110 4.47 -11.21 -7.61
C LEU A 110 3.98 -9.80 -7.95
N ALA A 111 4.25 -8.84 -7.07
CA ALA A 111 4.20 -7.42 -7.39
C ALA A 111 5.56 -6.96 -7.94
N LYS A 112 5.60 -6.69 -9.25
CA LYS A 112 6.84 -6.33 -9.96
C LYS A 112 7.18 -4.87 -9.77
N ARG A 113 8.46 -4.57 -9.57
CA ARG A 113 9.01 -3.21 -9.66
C ARG A 113 9.38 -2.87 -11.11
N ASN A 114 8.53 -2.12 -11.81
CA ASN A 114 8.68 -1.79 -13.23
C ASN A 114 8.52 -0.29 -13.58
N GLY A 115 8.35 0.59 -12.59
CA GLY A 115 8.07 2.02 -12.78
C GLY A 115 9.19 2.99 -12.40
N ALA A 116 10.44 2.54 -12.36
CA ALA A 116 11.58 3.32 -11.83
C ALA A 116 11.37 3.79 -10.37
N SER A 117 11.64 5.07 -10.05
CA SER A 117 11.53 5.64 -8.70
C SER A 117 11.00 7.09 -8.73
N LEU A 118 10.31 7.52 -7.67
CA LEU A 118 9.94 8.93 -7.43
C LEU A 118 11.14 9.82 -7.02
N GLU A 119 12.32 9.23 -6.88
CA GLU A 119 13.56 9.95 -6.62
C GLU A 119 13.90 10.94 -7.74
N LYS A 120 14.35 12.14 -7.32
CA LYS A 120 14.73 13.20 -8.24
C LYS A 120 15.83 12.73 -9.21
N GLY A 121 15.52 12.78 -10.50
CA GLY A 121 16.43 12.38 -11.57
C GLY A 121 16.47 10.87 -11.86
N VAL A 122 15.64 10.07 -11.19
CA VAL A 122 15.46 8.63 -11.46
C VAL A 122 14.13 8.34 -12.14
N ALA A 123 13.12 9.19 -11.92
CA ALA A 123 11.80 9.04 -12.52
C ALA A 123 11.84 8.97 -14.05
N ASP A 124 10.98 8.12 -14.62
CA ASP A 124 10.91 7.87 -16.05
C ASP A 124 9.47 7.88 -16.55
N LYS A 125 9.09 8.95 -17.26
CA LYS A 125 7.76 9.12 -17.86
C LYS A 125 7.46 8.07 -18.93
N SER A 126 8.50 7.62 -19.64
CA SER A 126 8.32 6.70 -20.77
C SER A 126 7.79 5.35 -20.30
N LEU A 127 8.11 4.90 -19.08
CA LEU A 127 7.60 3.65 -18.51
C LEU A 127 6.10 3.68 -18.24
N ILE A 128 5.51 4.86 -18.05
CA ILE A 128 4.07 5.04 -17.85
C ILE A 128 3.37 5.24 -19.19
N GLU A 129 3.95 6.06 -20.08
CA GLU A 129 3.38 6.34 -21.40
C GLU A 129 3.38 5.12 -22.33
N SER A 130 4.39 4.25 -22.18
CA SER A 130 4.53 3.01 -22.96
C SER A 130 3.99 1.76 -22.27
N ALA A 131 3.35 1.91 -21.10
CA ALA A 131 2.74 0.78 -20.40
C ALA A 131 1.70 0.08 -21.28
N ASP A 132 1.71 -1.25 -21.22
CA ASP A 132 0.72 -2.07 -21.92
C ASP A 132 -0.68 -1.81 -21.35
N GLU A 133 -1.71 -2.02 -22.17
CA GLU A 133 -3.10 -2.00 -21.68
C GLU A 133 -3.28 -3.07 -20.59
N ASP A 134 -4.13 -2.77 -19.61
CA ASP A 134 -4.44 -3.67 -18.50
C ASP A 134 -3.21 -4.08 -17.67
N SER A 135 -2.20 -3.20 -17.60
CA SER A 135 -0.99 -3.41 -16.80
C SER A 135 -0.93 -2.51 -15.56
N LEU A 136 -0.17 -2.97 -14.55
CA LEU A 136 0.18 -2.20 -13.37
C LEU A 136 1.64 -1.74 -13.47
N THR A 137 1.85 -0.42 -13.36
CA THR A 137 3.19 0.15 -13.17
C THR A 137 3.43 0.49 -11.71
N SER A 138 4.42 -0.17 -11.11
CA SER A 138 4.82 -0.03 -9.72
C SER A 138 6.07 0.84 -9.59
N ILE A 139 5.88 2.05 -9.08
CA ILE A 139 6.93 3.06 -8.91
C ILE A 139 7.52 2.93 -7.51
N TYR A 140 8.84 2.90 -7.40
CA TYR A 140 9.53 2.82 -6.11
C TYR A 140 9.56 4.18 -5.39
N TRP A 141 9.44 4.17 -4.07
CA TRP A 141 9.71 5.31 -3.22
C TRP A 141 10.42 4.88 -1.94
N ARG A 142 11.44 5.63 -1.54
CA ARG A 142 12.08 5.52 -0.24
C ARG A 142 12.44 6.92 0.23
N ALA A 143 12.00 7.30 1.43
CA ALA A 143 12.20 8.67 1.90
C ALA A 143 13.59 8.92 2.50
N ARG A 144 14.32 7.85 2.88
CA ARG A 144 15.66 7.95 3.45
C ARG A 144 16.59 6.83 3.00
N ILE A 145 17.85 7.15 2.78
CA ILE A 145 18.94 6.19 2.65
C ILE A 145 19.93 6.52 3.76
N ASP A 146 20.09 5.60 4.71
CA ASP A 146 20.77 5.87 5.97
C ASP A 146 20.18 7.14 6.63
N ASP A 147 21.03 8.11 7.01
CA ASP A 147 20.59 9.37 7.62
C ASP A 147 20.14 10.44 6.60
N LEU A 148 20.22 10.16 5.30
CA LEU A 148 19.98 11.16 4.26
C LEU A 148 18.54 11.11 3.78
N ARG A 149 17.84 12.25 3.89
CA ARG A 149 16.54 12.44 3.24
C ARG A 149 16.70 12.40 1.72
N VAL A 150 15.94 11.52 1.11
CA VAL A 150 15.81 11.39 -0.34
C VAL A 150 14.90 12.49 -0.86
N ARG A 151 15.28 13.09 -1.98
CA ARG A 151 14.52 14.16 -2.63
C ARG A 151 13.61 13.57 -3.70
N GLU A 152 12.34 13.90 -3.61
CA GLU A 152 11.28 13.59 -4.55
C GLU A 152 11.35 14.43 -5.84
N ASP A 153 10.89 13.84 -6.94
CA ASP A 153 10.72 14.50 -8.23
C ASP A 153 9.33 15.13 -8.35
N LYS A 154 9.18 16.35 -7.83
CA LYS A 154 7.89 17.07 -7.83
C LYS A 154 7.32 17.28 -9.24
N ASP A 155 8.17 17.52 -10.23
CA ASP A 155 7.73 17.76 -11.61
C ASP A 155 7.18 16.48 -12.24
N PHE A 156 7.78 15.33 -11.92
CA PHE A 156 7.23 14.03 -12.30
C PHE A 156 5.91 13.72 -11.57
N MET A 157 5.84 13.97 -10.26
CA MET A 157 4.61 13.73 -9.48
C MET A 157 3.43 14.54 -10.01
N SER A 158 3.58 15.86 -10.20
CA SER A 158 2.50 16.70 -10.72
C SER A 158 2.08 16.25 -12.12
N TRP A 159 3.02 15.83 -12.96
CA TRP A 159 2.70 15.24 -14.25
C TRP A 159 1.92 13.93 -14.12
N LEU A 160 2.31 13.04 -13.20
CA LEU A 160 1.66 11.75 -12.99
C LEU A 160 0.20 11.92 -12.52
N GLU A 161 -0.06 12.86 -11.62
CA GLU A 161 -1.38 13.17 -11.07
C GLU A 161 -2.39 13.62 -12.15
N GLU A 162 -1.89 14.25 -13.22
CA GLU A 162 -2.69 14.70 -14.37
C GLU A 162 -3.08 13.55 -15.32
N GLN A 163 -2.39 12.42 -15.31
CA GLN A 163 -2.60 11.32 -16.26
C GLN A 163 -3.92 10.58 -16.05
N ASP A 164 -4.57 10.13 -17.12
CA ASP A 164 -5.82 9.37 -17.07
C ASP A 164 -5.56 7.87 -16.79
N ILE A 165 -5.13 7.59 -15.57
CA ILE A 165 -4.70 6.28 -15.10
C ILE A 165 -5.32 5.97 -13.74
N TRP A 166 -5.48 4.68 -13.45
CA TRP A 166 -6.01 4.24 -12.15
C TRP A 166 -4.92 4.32 -11.09
N PHE A 167 -5.14 5.11 -10.04
CA PHE A 167 -4.30 5.10 -8.84
C PHE A 167 -4.77 3.99 -7.90
N THR A 168 -3.92 2.99 -7.70
CA THR A 168 -4.22 1.79 -6.91
C THR A 168 -3.06 1.35 -6.01
N THR A 169 -3.25 0.23 -5.32
CA THR A 169 -2.26 -0.45 -4.47
C THR A 169 -2.05 -1.88 -4.95
N TRP A 170 -1.04 -2.58 -4.43
CA TRP A 170 -0.83 -3.99 -4.79
C TRP A 170 -2.04 -4.86 -4.48
N GLY A 171 -2.59 -4.73 -3.27
CA GLY A 171 -3.77 -5.46 -2.83
C GLY A 171 -5.04 -5.04 -3.57
N GLU A 172 -5.27 -3.75 -3.77
CA GLU A 172 -6.45 -3.27 -4.50
C GLU A 172 -6.44 -3.76 -5.96
N TRP A 173 -5.29 -3.69 -6.66
CA TRP A 173 -5.13 -4.22 -8.03
C TRP A 173 -5.47 -5.71 -8.16
N ASN A 174 -4.91 -6.55 -7.28
CA ASN A 174 -5.06 -8.00 -7.38
C ASN A 174 -6.45 -8.46 -6.93
N MET A 175 -6.98 -7.89 -5.84
CA MET A 175 -8.29 -8.27 -5.33
C MET A 175 -9.44 -7.72 -6.18
N HIS A 176 -9.24 -6.60 -6.89
CA HIS A 176 -10.17 -6.11 -7.91
C HIS A 176 -10.36 -7.15 -9.01
N GLN A 177 -9.27 -7.66 -9.59
CA GLN A 177 -9.32 -8.68 -10.65
C GLN A 177 -10.04 -9.96 -10.18
N ILE A 178 -9.71 -10.46 -8.98
CA ILE A 178 -10.40 -11.63 -8.40
C ILE A 178 -11.90 -11.38 -8.28
N SER A 179 -12.30 -10.19 -7.84
CA SER A 179 -13.71 -9.82 -7.67
C SER A 179 -14.42 -9.61 -9.02
N SER A 180 -13.70 -9.12 -10.03
CA SER A 180 -14.18 -9.00 -11.42
C SER A 180 -14.48 -10.37 -12.02
N GLU A 181 -13.59 -11.35 -11.81
CA GLU A 181 -13.73 -12.72 -12.28
C GLU A 181 -14.87 -13.48 -11.57
N ASN A 182 -15.06 -13.20 -10.27
CA ASN A 182 -16.10 -13.82 -9.45
C ASN A 182 -17.45 -13.07 -9.51
N THR A 183 -17.74 -12.45 -10.64
CA THR A 183 -19.01 -11.78 -10.91
C THR A 183 -19.73 -12.46 -12.07
N SER A 184 -21.02 -12.74 -11.88
CA SER A 184 -21.88 -13.34 -12.89
C SER A 184 -23.14 -12.51 -13.12
N VAL A 185 -23.74 -12.67 -14.30
CA VAL A 185 -25.00 -11.98 -14.65
C VAL A 185 -26.04 -13.01 -15.05
N THR A 186 -27.27 -12.82 -14.55
CA THR A 186 -28.46 -13.57 -14.96
C THR A 186 -29.55 -12.61 -15.42
N THR A 187 -30.48 -13.10 -16.23
CA THR A 187 -31.55 -12.28 -16.83
C THR A 187 -32.92 -12.84 -16.47
N ASP A 188 -33.85 -11.95 -16.08
CA ASP A 188 -35.28 -12.25 -15.94
C ASP A 188 -36.10 -11.12 -16.58
N GLY A 189 -36.69 -11.40 -17.74
CA GLY A 189 -37.42 -10.38 -18.49
C GLY A 189 -36.51 -9.19 -18.86
N SER A 190 -36.94 -7.98 -18.52
CA SER A 190 -36.19 -6.74 -18.73
C SER A 190 -35.27 -6.37 -17.55
N GLU A 191 -34.97 -7.31 -16.65
CA GLU A 191 -34.05 -7.10 -15.53
C GLU A 191 -32.84 -8.03 -15.65
N LEU A 192 -31.65 -7.48 -15.40
CA LEU A 192 -30.40 -8.22 -15.23
C LEU A 192 -30.01 -8.18 -13.75
N TYR A 193 -29.56 -9.31 -13.22
CA TYR A 193 -29.02 -9.43 -11.87
C TYR A 193 -27.53 -9.78 -11.97
N SER A 194 -26.69 -8.80 -11.63
CA SER A 194 -25.26 -8.99 -11.46
C SER A 194 -24.99 -9.43 -10.03
N VAL A 195 -24.40 -10.61 -9.84
CA VAL A 195 -24.12 -11.21 -8.53
C VAL A 195 -22.61 -11.40 -8.38
N SER A 196 -22.05 -10.78 -7.35
CA SER A 196 -20.64 -10.98 -6.97
C SER A 196 -20.55 -11.96 -5.81
N GLU A 197 -19.65 -12.94 -5.90
CA GLU A 197 -19.39 -13.87 -4.80
C GLU A 197 -18.79 -13.13 -3.59
N SER A 198 -19.07 -13.62 -2.37
CA SER A 198 -18.49 -13.04 -1.16
C SER A 198 -17.01 -13.37 -1.04
N SER A 199 -16.21 -12.39 -0.60
CA SER A 199 -14.79 -12.56 -0.27
C SER A 199 -14.62 -12.64 1.25
N ASP A 200 -13.75 -13.53 1.73
CA ASP A 200 -13.37 -13.61 3.16
C ASP A 200 -12.11 -12.78 3.48
N LEU A 201 -11.48 -12.17 2.47
CA LEU A 201 -10.26 -11.38 2.60
C LEU A 201 -10.60 -9.88 2.67
N TRP A 202 -10.37 -9.16 1.57
CA TRP A 202 -10.73 -7.76 1.42
C TRP A 202 -11.98 -7.63 0.55
N GLN A 203 -12.84 -6.66 0.87
CA GLN A 203 -14.07 -6.33 0.13
C GLN A 203 -13.79 -5.38 -1.04
N VAL A 204 -12.75 -5.65 -1.83
CA VAL A 204 -12.36 -4.81 -2.96
C VAL A 204 -13.38 -4.97 -4.09
N PRO A 205 -14.02 -3.88 -4.57
CA PRO A 205 -14.94 -3.97 -5.71
C PRO A 205 -14.25 -4.46 -6.99
N GLY A 206 -14.92 -5.33 -7.74
CA GLY A 206 -14.52 -5.76 -9.08
C GLY A 206 -15.31 -5.05 -10.17
N THR A 207 -14.72 -4.88 -11.35
CA THR A 207 -15.35 -4.25 -12.52
C THR A 207 -15.67 -5.29 -13.60
N SER A 208 -16.90 -5.25 -14.12
CA SER A 208 -17.32 -6.06 -15.25
C SER A 208 -17.92 -5.19 -16.36
N LEU A 209 -17.61 -5.52 -17.60
CA LEU A 209 -18.28 -5.01 -18.79
C LEU A 209 -19.48 -5.91 -19.07
N ILE A 210 -20.68 -5.34 -18.98
CA ILE A 210 -21.93 -6.06 -19.25
C ILE A 210 -22.53 -5.47 -20.52
N LEU A 211 -22.57 -6.26 -21.59
CA LEU A 211 -23.09 -5.86 -22.89
C LEU A 211 -24.51 -6.39 -23.08
N PHE A 212 -25.40 -5.53 -23.59
CA PHE A 212 -26.80 -5.84 -23.89
C PHE A 212 -27.35 -4.85 -24.93
N ASP A 213 -28.44 -5.24 -25.59
CA ASP A 213 -29.07 -4.53 -26.70
C ASP A 213 -30.39 -3.83 -26.29
N SER A 214 -30.35 -3.08 -25.19
CA SER A 214 -31.51 -2.30 -24.72
C SER A 214 -31.06 -1.06 -23.93
N GLU A 215 -31.90 -0.03 -23.90
CA GLU A 215 -31.65 1.16 -23.08
C GLU A 215 -31.89 0.88 -21.59
N ILE A 216 -31.10 1.52 -20.74
CA ILE A 216 -31.20 1.36 -19.27
C ILE A 216 -32.31 2.27 -18.73
N SER A 217 -33.22 1.70 -17.95
CA SER A 217 -34.24 2.44 -17.21
C SER A 217 -33.83 2.73 -15.76
N GLY A 218 -32.90 1.96 -15.19
CA GLY A 218 -32.30 2.24 -13.88
C GLY A 218 -31.38 1.12 -13.38
N VAL A 219 -30.49 1.45 -12.45
CA VAL A 219 -29.58 0.49 -11.80
C VAL A 219 -29.71 0.65 -10.29
N PHE A 220 -29.85 -0.46 -9.57
CA PHE A 220 -30.20 -0.47 -8.15
C PHE A 220 -29.30 -1.43 -7.36
N ASN A 221 -28.95 -1.03 -6.14
CA ASN A 221 -28.22 -1.89 -5.21
C ASN A 221 -29.13 -2.99 -4.62
N SER A 222 -28.54 -3.86 -3.78
CA SER A 222 -29.28 -4.96 -3.14
C SER A 222 -30.41 -4.50 -2.20
N GLY A 223 -30.37 -3.25 -1.75
CA GLY A 223 -31.43 -2.62 -0.95
C GLY A 223 -32.53 -1.95 -1.78
N GLY A 224 -32.42 -1.94 -3.12
CA GLY A 224 -33.35 -1.28 -4.02
C GLY A 224 -33.15 0.23 -4.18
N GLU A 225 -32.04 0.79 -3.68
CA GLU A 225 -31.69 2.20 -3.85
C GLU A 225 -30.92 2.40 -5.17
N PRO A 226 -31.01 3.58 -5.81
CA PRO A 226 -30.24 3.88 -7.02
C PRO A 226 -28.75 3.66 -6.82
N PHE A 227 -28.13 2.89 -7.71
CA PHE A 227 -26.70 2.62 -7.66
C PHE A 227 -25.91 3.83 -8.22
N PRO A 228 -24.79 4.24 -7.59
CA PRO A 228 -24.07 5.45 -7.98
C PRO A 228 -23.58 5.41 -9.43
N VAL A 229 -23.68 6.55 -10.12
CA VAL A 229 -23.08 6.73 -11.45
C VAL A 229 -21.65 7.25 -11.29
N ILE A 230 -20.68 6.57 -11.92
CA ILE A 230 -19.26 6.90 -11.86
C ILE A 230 -18.89 7.83 -13.03
N SER A 231 -18.12 8.87 -12.72
CA SER A 231 -17.53 9.76 -13.74
C SER A 231 -16.45 9.01 -14.52
N PRO A 232 -16.32 9.17 -15.85
CA PRO A 232 -15.22 8.58 -16.60
C PRO A 232 -13.83 9.08 -16.14
N TYR A 233 -13.77 10.19 -15.40
CA TYR A 233 -12.54 10.77 -14.86
C TYR A 233 -12.23 10.32 -13.43
N THR A 234 -13.05 9.45 -12.82
CA THR A 234 -12.73 8.90 -11.50
C THR A 234 -11.51 7.98 -11.63
N LYS A 235 -10.41 8.33 -10.96
CA LYS A 235 -9.12 7.61 -10.98
C LYS A 235 -8.88 6.69 -9.79
N LYS A 236 -9.78 6.66 -8.80
CA LYS A 236 -9.69 5.81 -7.61
C LYS A 236 -10.88 4.87 -7.56
N LEU A 237 -10.64 3.64 -7.12
CA LEU A 237 -11.66 2.62 -7.09
C LEU A 237 -12.85 3.06 -6.21
N GLU A 238 -14.04 3.02 -6.79
CA GLU A 238 -15.31 3.21 -6.11
C GLU A 238 -16.38 2.30 -6.72
N SER A 239 -17.39 1.95 -5.94
CA SER A 239 -18.54 1.17 -6.44
C SER A 239 -19.53 2.07 -7.17
N GLY A 240 -20.09 1.55 -8.25
CA GLY A 240 -21.01 2.29 -9.10
C GLY A 240 -20.99 1.75 -10.53
N TRP A 241 -21.60 2.48 -11.45
CA TRP A 241 -21.70 2.07 -12.84
C TRP A 241 -21.61 3.26 -13.79
N ARG A 242 -21.32 3.00 -15.06
CA ARG A 242 -21.49 3.98 -16.13
C ARG A 242 -21.82 3.31 -17.44
N GLU A 243 -22.53 4.03 -18.29
CA GLU A 243 -22.82 3.59 -19.64
C GLU A 243 -21.56 3.63 -20.53
N VAL A 244 -21.46 2.66 -21.42
CA VAL A 244 -20.44 2.55 -22.47
C VAL A 244 -21.12 2.11 -23.76
N GLU A 245 -20.38 2.13 -24.87
CA GLU A 245 -20.90 1.62 -26.13
C GLU A 245 -21.33 0.16 -25.98
N GLY A 246 -22.62 -0.12 -26.20
CA GLY A 246 -23.19 -1.47 -26.16
C GLY A 246 -23.48 -2.03 -24.77
N GLY A 247 -23.37 -1.25 -23.69
CA GLY A 247 -23.66 -1.75 -22.35
C GLY A 247 -23.22 -0.83 -21.20
N ILE A 248 -22.78 -1.44 -20.09
CA ILE A 248 -22.24 -0.72 -18.93
C ILE A 248 -20.92 -1.30 -18.45
N LEU A 249 -20.13 -0.44 -17.82
CA LEU A 249 -19.14 -0.85 -16.83
C LEU A 249 -19.80 -0.81 -15.45
N LEU A 250 -19.78 -1.93 -14.75
CA LEU A 250 -20.31 -2.08 -13.42
C LEU A 250 -19.19 -2.45 -12.45
N THR A 251 -18.97 -1.61 -11.44
CA THR A 251 -18.03 -1.86 -10.35
C THR A 251 -18.79 -2.13 -9.06
N GLN A 252 -18.71 -3.34 -8.51
CA GLN A 252 -19.51 -3.74 -7.34
C GLN A 252 -18.66 -4.50 -6.32
N SER A 253 -19.01 -4.36 -5.04
CA SER A 253 -18.33 -5.06 -3.95
C SER A 253 -18.67 -6.56 -3.94
N PRO A 254 -17.76 -7.41 -3.42
CA PRO A 254 -18.03 -8.82 -3.17
C PRO A 254 -19.28 -9.03 -2.32
N GLY A 255 -20.01 -10.12 -2.57
CA GLY A 255 -21.22 -10.48 -1.83
C GLY A 255 -22.44 -9.59 -2.10
N THR A 256 -22.41 -8.75 -3.13
CA THR A 256 -23.53 -7.88 -3.50
C THR A 256 -24.28 -8.39 -4.73
N THR A 257 -25.54 -7.95 -4.86
CA THR A 257 -26.35 -8.14 -6.06
C THR A 257 -26.83 -6.78 -6.57
N ILE A 258 -26.52 -6.46 -7.82
CA ILE A 258 -26.95 -5.24 -8.49
C ILE A 258 -28.02 -5.59 -9.53
N THR A 259 -29.13 -4.86 -9.51
CA THR A 259 -30.23 -5.02 -10.46
C THR A 259 -30.16 -3.93 -11.52
N ILE A 260 -30.04 -4.33 -12.79
CA ILE A 260 -30.05 -3.43 -13.94
C ILE A 260 -31.40 -3.61 -14.64
N LYS A 261 -32.19 -2.54 -14.70
CA LYS A 261 -33.47 -2.53 -15.40
C LYS A 261 -33.29 -1.94 -16.78
N LEU A 262 -33.84 -2.63 -17.76
CA LEU A 262 -33.84 -2.25 -19.17
C LEU A 262 -35.24 -1.80 -19.59
N ASN A 263 -35.33 -1.01 -20.67
CA ASN A 263 -36.60 -0.59 -21.25
C ASN A 263 -37.32 -1.75 -21.93
N GLU A 264 -36.56 -2.68 -22.51
CA GLU A 264 -37.08 -3.84 -23.25
C GLU A 264 -36.32 -5.12 -22.84
N TYR A 265 -36.84 -6.28 -23.27
CA TYR A 265 -36.14 -7.55 -23.08
C TYR A 265 -34.93 -7.61 -24.03
N PRO A 266 -33.70 -7.83 -23.53
CA PRO A 266 -32.51 -7.90 -24.38
C PRO A 266 -32.48 -9.23 -25.15
N GLU A 267 -32.17 -9.21 -26.44
CA GLU A 267 -31.96 -10.44 -27.22
C GLU A 267 -30.68 -11.15 -26.81
N SER A 268 -29.67 -10.39 -26.36
CA SER A 268 -28.38 -10.92 -25.93
C SER A 268 -27.82 -10.19 -24.71
N VAL A 269 -27.21 -10.97 -23.81
CA VAL A 269 -26.48 -10.44 -22.65
C VAL A 269 -25.15 -11.17 -22.55
N SER A 270 -24.07 -10.43 -22.36
CA SER A 270 -22.76 -11.00 -22.07
C SER A 270 -22.06 -10.20 -20.99
N ILE A 271 -21.22 -10.89 -20.21
CA ILE A 271 -20.38 -10.29 -19.17
C ILE A 271 -18.92 -10.63 -19.45
N GLN A 272 -18.05 -9.65 -19.25
CA GLN A 272 -16.61 -9.81 -19.33
C GLN A 272 -15.98 -9.17 -18.09
N PRO A 273 -15.13 -9.88 -17.33
CA PRO A 273 -14.34 -9.25 -16.28
C PRO A 273 -13.38 -8.22 -16.92
N VAL A 274 -13.17 -7.10 -16.25
CA VAL A 274 -12.23 -6.06 -16.69
C VAL A 274 -11.11 -5.96 -15.67
N THR A 275 -9.87 -5.93 -16.16
CA THR A 275 -8.68 -5.85 -15.32
C THR A 275 -8.53 -4.49 -14.65
N THR A 276 -8.91 -3.43 -15.37
CA THR A 276 -8.73 -2.04 -14.95
C THR A 276 -10.04 -1.41 -14.48
N PHE A 277 -9.93 -0.57 -13.46
CA PHE A 277 -11.07 0.20 -12.97
C PHE A 277 -11.52 1.25 -14.00
N ASN A 278 -12.84 1.41 -14.12
CA ASN A 278 -13.49 2.50 -14.85
C ASN A 278 -13.13 2.59 -16.36
N GLY A 279 -12.59 1.52 -16.94
CA GLY A 279 -12.11 1.50 -18.32
C GLY A 279 -10.86 2.37 -18.56
N LEU A 280 -10.13 2.69 -17.49
CA LEU A 280 -8.83 3.34 -17.57
C LEU A 280 -7.83 2.36 -18.18
N ARG A 281 -6.96 2.85 -19.09
CA ARG A 281 -6.11 1.97 -19.89
C ARG A 281 -5.14 1.12 -19.06
N ASN A 282 -4.60 1.70 -17.99
CA ASN A 282 -3.58 1.08 -17.13
C ASN A 282 -3.65 1.68 -15.72
N ALA A 283 -2.95 1.04 -14.79
CA ALA A 283 -2.91 1.42 -13.39
C ALA A 283 -1.49 1.76 -12.94
N VAL A 284 -1.40 2.60 -11.90
CA VAL A 284 -0.16 2.94 -11.22
C VAL A 284 -0.32 2.74 -9.72
N THR A 285 0.73 2.22 -9.12
CA THR A 285 0.90 2.20 -7.68
C THR A 285 2.29 2.73 -7.32
N ILE A 286 2.41 3.37 -6.16
CA ILE A 286 3.70 3.74 -5.59
C ILE A 286 3.95 2.86 -4.39
N VAL A 287 5.18 2.38 -4.25
CA VAL A 287 5.55 1.46 -3.18
C VAL A 287 6.55 2.16 -2.28
N GLY A 288 6.15 2.42 -1.03
CA GLY A 288 7.01 3.03 -0.03
C GLY A 288 7.80 1.96 0.70
N HIS A 289 9.10 1.86 0.44
CA HIS A 289 9.98 0.83 1.02
C HIS A 289 10.62 1.28 2.32
N HIS A 290 10.92 0.28 3.18
CA HIS A 290 11.59 0.48 4.46
C HIS A 290 10.92 1.58 5.29
N THR A 291 9.59 1.54 5.36
CA THR A 291 8.80 2.60 6.00
C THR A 291 8.83 2.37 7.50
N THR A 292 9.81 2.98 8.17
CA THR A 292 10.00 2.92 9.63
C THR A 292 9.31 4.07 10.37
N ASN A 293 8.97 5.14 9.67
CA ASN A 293 8.22 6.28 10.20
C ASN A 293 7.32 6.89 9.13
N LEU A 294 6.01 6.62 9.21
CA LEU A 294 5.06 6.99 8.18
C LEU A 294 5.00 8.51 7.97
N PHE A 295 5.10 9.32 9.02
CA PHE A 295 5.08 10.78 8.89
C PHE A 295 6.21 11.30 8.01
N HIS A 296 7.45 10.83 8.23
CA HIS A 296 8.58 11.23 7.40
C HIS A 296 8.47 10.70 5.97
N TRP A 297 7.86 9.52 5.78
CA TRP A 297 7.76 8.88 4.48
C TRP A 297 6.65 9.47 3.62
N SER A 298 5.58 9.96 4.24
CA SER A 298 4.39 10.48 3.57
C SER A 298 4.31 12.01 3.55
N SER A 299 5.25 12.74 4.17
CA SER A 299 5.12 14.19 4.40
C SER A 299 4.90 15.03 3.14
N ASP A 300 5.50 14.62 2.01
CA ASP A 300 5.37 15.34 0.74
C ASP A 300 4.13 14.93 -0.07
N PHE A 301 3.34 13.98 0.43
CA PHE A 301 2.20 13.37 -0.27
C PHE A 301 0.85 13.60 0.42
N GLN A 302 0.79 14.35 1.52
CA GLN A 302 -0.44 14.54 2.31
C GLN A 302 -1.63 15.02 1.47
N GLU A 303 -1.39 15.90 0.50
CA GLU A 303 -2.42 16.43 -0.41
C GLU A 303 -2.43 15.74 -1.79
N SER A 304 -1.55 14.77 -2.01
CA SER A 304 -1.43 14.06 -3.29
C SER A 304 -2.54 13.02 -3.44
N PRO A 305 -3.22 12.95 -4.60
CA PRO A 305 -4.20 11.90 -4.88
C PRO A 305 -3.54 10.54 -5.13
N LEU A 306 -2.21 10.47 -5.23
CA LEU A 306 -1.49 9.24 -5.47
C LEU A 306 -1.69 8.25 -4.30
N THR A 307 -1.86 6.98 -4.65
CA THR A 307 -2.08 5.88 -3.71
C THR A 307 -0.81 5.07 -3.54
N PHE A 308 -0.55 4.67 -2.30
CA PHE A 308 0.68 3.98 -1.94
C PHE A 308 0.40 2.61 -1.36
N THR A 309 1.29 1.67 -1.67
CA THR A 309 1.53 0.47 -0.86
C THR A 309 2.73 0.77 0.05
N TRP A 310 2.49 1.16 1.29
CA TRP A 310 3.54 1.40 2.28
C TRP A 310 3.98 0.06 2.87
N LEU A 311 5.21 -0.34 2.58
CA LEU A 311 5.85 -1.52 3.16
C LEU A 311 6.47 -1.12 4.50
N ILE A 312 5.70 -1.38 5.55
CA ILE A 312 6.04 -1.00 6.92
C ILE A 312 7.10 -1.93 7.46
N GLU A 313 8.20 -1.33 7.91
CA GLU A 313 9.30 -2.00 8.58
C GLU A 313 9.31 -1.53 10.03
N ARG A 314 9.32 -2.46 11.00
CA ARG A 314 9.37 -2.04 12.39
C ARG A 314 10.75 -1.46 12.70
N PRO A 315 10.85 -0.18 13.14
CA PRO A 315 12.13 0.46 13.43
C PRO A 315 12.89 -0.25 14.54
N SER A 316 14.20 -0.39 14.37
CA SER A 316 15.10 -0.74 15.46
C SER A 316 15.14 0.39 16.49
N GLU A 317 15.30 0.06 17.78
CA GLU A 317 15.63 1.09 18.76
C GLU A 317 17.05 1.59 18.49
N GLU A 318 17.20 2.90 18.32
CA GLU A 318 18.51 3.52 18.26
C GLU A 318 19.26 3.24 19.57
N GLU A 319 20.42 2.59 19.49
CA GLU A 319 21.31 2.49 20.65
C GLU A 319 21.66 3.91 21.11
N ILE A 320 21.26 4.26 22.34
CA ILE A 320 21.64 5.56 22.94
C ILE A 320 23.17 5.60 23.03
N ASP A 321 23.80 6.41 22.18
CA ASP A 321 25.22 6.71 22.30
C ASP A 321 25.46 7.55 23.56
N TRP A 322 25.84 6.86 24.64
CA TRP A 322 26.13 7.46 25.93
C TRP A 322 27.30 8.45 25.90
N THR A 323 28.14 8.47 24.86
CA THR A 323 29.26 9.43 24.79
C THR A 323 28.76 10.87 24.77
N LEU A 324 27.68 11.18 24.06
CA LEU A 324 27.10 12.52 23.99
C LEU A 324 26.54 13.00 25.34
N PRO A 325 25.67 12.24 26.04
CA PRO A 325 25.24 12.56 27.41
C PRO A 325 26.41 12.69 28.40
N ILE A 326 27.42 11.82 28.32
CA ILE A 326 28.60 11.87 29.20
C ILE A 326 29.41 13.15 28.94
N ILE A 327 29.67 13.50 27.67
CA ILE A 327 30.35 14.74 27.29
C ILE A 327 29.54 15.96 27.77
N ALA A 328 28.22 15.94 27.61
CA ALA A 328 27.36 17.04 28.08
C ALA A 328 27.46 17.23 29.59
N VAL A 329 27.38 16.16 30.39
CA VAL A 329 27.55 16.21 31.85
C VAL A 329 28.96 16.65 32.24
N ALA A 330 29.99 16.12 31.58
CA ALA A 330 31.38 16.51 31.83
C ALA A 330 31.60 18.00 31.54
N THR A 331 31.01 18.52 30.47
CA THR A 331 31.10 19.95 30.10
C THR A 331 30.35 20.82 31.10
N LEU A 332 29.15 20.41 31.53
CA LEU A 332 28.38 21.10 32.57
C LEU A 332 29.12 21.21 33.91
N ILE A 333 29.99 20.24 34.23
CA ILE A 333 30.82 20.28 35.45
C ILE A 333 32.11 21.05 35.21
N ALA A 334 32.78 20.83 34.08
CA ALA A 334 34.09 21.40 33.78
C ALA A 334 34.03 22.92 33.59
N VAL A 335 32.98 23.44 32.93
CA VAL A 335 32.85 24.87 32.65
C VAL A 335 32.74 25.70 33.94
N PRO A 336 31.84 25.40 34.91
CA PRO A 336 31.79 26.12 36.18
C PRO A 336 33.09 26.03 36.99
N VAL A 337 33.76 24.87 36.98
CA VAL A 337 35.04 24.67 37.69
C VAL A 337 36.15 25.51 37.07
N ALA A 338 36.24 25.55 35.74
CA ALA A 338 37.21 26.36 35.02
C ALA A 338 36.96 27.86 35.23
N VAL A 339 35.71 28.31 35.16
CA VAL A 339 35.32 29.70 35.44
C VAL A 339 35.66 30.08 36.88
N LYS A 340 35.34 29.22 37.86
CA LYS A 340 35.69 29.45 39.27
C LYS A 340 37.20 29.57 39.47
N ARG A 341 37.99 28.69 38.86
CA ARG A 341 39.47 28.74 38.94
C ARG A 341 40.06 29.99 38.30
N ALA A 342 39.52 30.43 37.16
CA ALA A 342 39.95 31.66 36.51
C ALA A 342 39.66 32.90 37.38
N ILE A 343 38.49 32.94 38.03
CA ILE A 343 38.13 34.01 38.97
C ILE A 343 39.04 33.99 40.21
N GLU A 344 39.32 32.80 40.76
CA GLU A 344 40.23 32.66 41.90
C GLU A 344 41.67 33.08 41.55
N SER A 345 42.17 32.74 40.36
CA SER A 345 43.50 33.17 39.91
C SER A 345 43.59 34.68 39.69
N ASP A 346 42.56 35.30 39.14
CA ASP A 346 42.51 36.77 38.96
C ASP A 346 42.38 37.52 40.30
N SER A 347 41.80 36.87 41.32
CA SER A 347 41.70 37.45 42.67
C SER A 347 42.99 37.36 43.50
N SER A 348 43.95 36.52 43.09
CA SER A 348 45.25 36.33 43.75
C SER A 348 46.37 37.21 43.21
N ASP A 349 46.12 37.96 42.12
CA ASP A 349 47.07 38.92 41.51
C ASP A 349 46.77 40.40 41.85
N ASN A 350 45.89 40.65 42.84
CA ASN A 350 45.65 41.94 43.50
C ASN A 350 45.98 41.83 45.00
#